data_AF-A0A416HPA2-F1
#
_entry.id   AF-A0A416HPA2-F1
#
_cell.length_a   1.000
_cell.length_b   1.000
_cell.length_c   1.000
_cell.angle_alpha   90.00
_cell.angle_beta   90.00
_cell.angle_gamma   90.00
#
_symmetry.space_group_name_H-M   'P 1'
#
loop_
_entity.id
_entity.type
_entity.pdbx_description
1 polymer ?
#
loop_
_entity_poly.entity_id
_entity_poly.type
_entity_poly.pdbx_seq_one_letter_code
_entity_poly.pdbx_strand_id
1 'polypeptide(L)'
;MKKSMLTLAVVLAMTLTACGSTGGAATESSAVPESSAAESAAETTEASSEAAAQTTEAGNDELKIAIVSSPSGVDDGSFNEDNYNGILSFIGKHPSSTVTPVKEPTGDTAAAVQAVADIVADYDVIVCCGFQFAGITQVAQDNPDVSFILVDAFPADAEGQDTEVENIYAMQFKEQESGFFAGMAAALETKSNKVAVVNGIAYPSNVNYQYGFECGVKYVNETDGKAVEIVELPSYAGTDVTGVNVGGNYIGSFADAATGKVVGNALIDEGVDIMFVAAGDSGNGVFTAAKEAEGVYVIGCDVDQYDDGANGDANVILTSGLKVMSTNVDKALETIVDGSFAGGNVTLGADTDSTGYVSADGRCQLSADTITKVDAAYEKVKAGEIVPAANFNGITPDDFKAE
;
A
#
# COMPACT_ATOMS: atom_id res chain seq x y z
N MET A 1 -7.68 -46.95 30.34
CA MET A 1 -8.30 -47.96 29.46
C MET A 1 -8.12 -47.48 28.02
N LYS A 2 -7.15 -48.06 27.29
CA LYS A 2 -7.30 -48.80 26.02
C LYS A 2 -7.89 -47.96 24.86
N LYS A 3 -7.03 -47.51 23.93
CA LYS A 3 -6.78 -48.04 22.56
C LYS A 3 -7.66 -47.29 21.52
N SER A 4 -7.24 -46.93 20.31
CA SER A 4 -6.19 -47.46 19.43
C SER A 4 -5.81 -46.45 18.33
N MET A 5 -4.52 -46.42 17.99
CA MET A 5 -3.95 -46.02 16.69
C MET A 5 -4.53 -46.84 15.53
N LEU A 6 -4.53 -46.26 14.32
CA LEU A 6 -4.22 -47.00 13.09
C LEU A 6 -3.57 -46.09 12.04
N THR A 7 -2.26 -46.29 11.85
CA THR A 7 -1.44 -45.82 10.73
C THR A 7 -1.49 -46.90 9.65
N LEU A 8 -1.64 -46.54 8.37
CA LEU A 8 -1.49 -47.48 7.27
C LEU A 8 -0.53 -46.91 6.22
N ALA A 9 0.69 -47.45 6.22
CA ALA A 9 1.64 -47.40 5.12
C ALA A 9 1.57 -48.75 4.39
N VAL A 10 1.50 -48.74 3.05
CA VAL A 10 1.71 -49.95 2.25
C VAL A 10 2.64 -49.65 1.09
N VAL A 11 3.54 -50.61 0.91
CA VAL A 11 4.76 -50.65 0.13
C VAL A 11 4.51 -51.08 -1.32
N LEU A 12 5.37 -50.56 -2.18
CA LEU A 12 5.73 -50.89 -3.55
C LEU A 12 5.71 -52.40 -3.92
N ALA A 13 5.24 -52.74 -5.13
CA ALA A 13 5.70 -53.92 -5.87
C ALA A 13 5.62 -53.69 -7.40
N MET A 14 6.76 -53.88 -8.05
CA MET A 14 6.97 -53.82 -9.50
C MET A 14 6.52 -55.11 -10.20
N THR A 15 6.03 -55.01 -11.43
CA THR A 15 6.18 -56.09 -12.43
C THR A 15 6.53 -55.50 -13.80
N LEU A 16 7.64 -56.00 -14.35
CA LEU A 16 8.10 -55.78 -15.70
C LEU A 16 7.18 -56.44 -16.73
N THR A 17 7.00 -55.80 -17.89
CA THR A 17 6.97 -56.54 -19.16
C THR A 17 7.58 -55.68 -20.26
N ALA A 18 8.66 -56.19 -20.84
CA ALA A 18 9.37 -55.63 -21.96
C ALA A 18 8.75 -56.11 -23.28
N CYS A 19 8.76 -55.24 -24.29
CA CYS A 19 9.01 -55.58 -25.68
C CYS A 19 9.70 -54.38 -26.31
N GLY A 20 10.99 -54.54 -26.58
CA GLY A 20 11.75 -53.61 -27.40
C GLY A 20 11.71 -54.00 -28.87
N SER A 21 12.03 -53.04 -29.73
CA SER A 21 12.95 -53.24 -30.86
C SER A 21 13.33 -51.84 -31.37
N THR A 22 14.56 -51.40 -31.11
CA THR A 22 15.65 -51.21 -32.12
C THR A 22 15.40 -50.07 -33.11
N GLY A 23 16.27 -49.10 -33.33
CA GLY A 23 17.67 -48.85 -32.96
C GLY A 23 18.10 -47.62 -33.76
N GLY A 24 18.80 -46.64 -33.17
CA GLY A 24 20.25 -46.48 -33.23
C GLY A 24 20.54 -45.01 -33.57
N ALA A 25 21.00 -44.20 -32.62
CA ALA A 25 22.39 -43.80 -32.42
C ALA A 25 22.99 -43.13 -33.68
N ALA A 26 23.02 -41.79 -33.75
CA ALA A 26 24.04 -40.89 -33.18
C ALA A 26 25.34 -40.87 -34.00
N THR A 27 25.69 -39.69 -34.55
CA THR A 27 27.00 -39.00 -34.37
C THR A 27 27.05 -37.68 -35.16
N GLU A 28 27.40 -36.63 -34.41
CA GLU A 28 28.31 -35.51 -34.68
C GLU A 28 28.68 -35.00 -36.10
N SER A 29 28.75 -33.66 -36.15
CA SER A 29 29.85 -32.84 -36.70
C SER A 29 29.65 -32.12 -38.05
N SER A 30 29.50 -30.80 -37.90
CA SER A 30 30.28 -29.73 -38.52
C SER A 30 30.06 -29.33 -40.00
N ALA A 31 30.13 -28.00 -40.15
CA ALA A 31 30.60 -27.20 -41.29
C ALA A 31 29.54 -26.56 -42.20
N VAL A 32 29.48 -25.24 -42.08
CA VAL A 32 29.08 -24.25 -43.10
C VAL A 32 30.07 -24.34 -44.28
N PRO A 33 29.63 -24.05 -45.51
CA PRO A 33 30.20 -22.87 -46.19
C PRO A 33 29.18 -22.02 -46.96
N GLU A 34 29.61 -20.78 -47.20
CA GLU A 34 28.97 -19.70 -47.93
C GLU A 34 28.85 -19.91 -49.46
N SER A 35 27.94 -19.12 -50.04
CA SER A 35 28.02 -18.40 -51.34
C SER A 35 27.93 -19.16 -52.67
N SER A 36 26.89 -18.85 -53.47
CA SER A 36 27.06 -18.04 -54.70
C SER A 36 25.70 -17.66 -55.33
N ALA A 37 25.66 -16.45 -55.89
CA ALA A 37 24.51 -15.78 -56.51
C ALA A 37 24.17 -16.22 -57.94
N ALA A 38 22.91 -15.97 -58.36
CA ALA A 38 22.46 -15.37 -59.63
C ALA A 38 20.98 -15.78 -59.89
N GLU A 39 19.99 -14.91 -59.66
CA GLU A 39 19.46 -13.92 -60.62
C GLU A 39 18.30 -14.49 -61.47
N SER A 40 17.05 -14.10 -61.17
CA SER A 40 16.03 -13.85 -62.20
C SER A 40 14.82 -13.07 -61.67
N ALA A 41 14.59 -11.94 -62.33
CA ALA A 41 13.32 -11.28 -62.67
C ALA A 41 12.35 -10.85 -61.55
N ALA A 42 12.26 -9.54 -61.43
CA ALA A 42 11.24 -8.79 -60.72
C ALA A 42 9.84 -8.99 -61.34
N GLU A 43 8.85 -9.14 -60.47
CA GLU A 43 7.46 -8.81 -60.76
C GLU A 43 6.94 -7.95 -59.60
N THR A 44 6.83 -6.65 -59.85
CA THR A 44 6.27 -5.63 -58.97
C THR A 44 4.78 -5.89 -58.74
N THR A 45 4.40 -6.19 -57.50
CA THR A 45 3.03 -6.03 -57.01
C THR A 45 3.04 -4.98 -55.91
N GLU A 46 2.48 -3.80 -56.22
CA GLU A 46 2.11 -2.79 -55.24
C GLU A 46 1.05 -3.40 -54.31
N ALA A 47 1.46 -3.82 -53.12
CA ALA A 47 0.55 -3.99 -52.00
C ALA A 47 0.55 -2.67 -51.22
N SER A 48 -0.49 -1.89 -51.44
CA SER A 48 -0.82 -0.71 -50.63
C SER A 48 -1.01 -1.17 -49.19
N SER A 49 0.00 -0.91 -48.36
CA SER A 49 -0.11 -1.04 -46.91
C SER A 49 -0.97 0.12 -46.42
N GLU A 50 -2.30 -0.08 -46.37
CA GLU A 50 -3.15 0.66 -45.45
C GLU A 50 -2.67 0.34 -44.04
N ALA A 51 -1.77 1.19 -43.54
CA ALA A 51 -1.59 1.36 -42.12
C ALA A 51 -2.95 1.82 -41.59
N ALA A 52 -3.70 0.90 -40.99
CA ALA A 52 -4.80 1.25 -40.12
C ALA A 52 -4.21 2.13 -39.02
N ALA A 53 -4.36 3.44 -39.19
CA ALA A 53 -4.28 4.35 -38.07
C ALA A 53 -5.35 3.84 -37.10
N GLN A 54 -4.92 3.24 -35.99
CA GLN A 54 -5.75 3.17 -34.80
C GLN A 54 -6.07 4.63 -34.48
N THR A 55 -7.25 5.05 -34.89
CA THR A 55 -7.96 6.13 -34.23
C THR A 55 -8.10 5.66 -32.80
N THR A 56 -7.28 6.20 -31.91
CA THR A 56 -7.60 6.24 -30.49
C THR A 56 -9.00 6.84 -30.41
N GLU A 57 -10.01 6.00 -30.15
CA GLU A 57 -11.29 6.53 -29.67
C GLU A 57 -10.92 7.33 -28.43
N ALA A 58 -11.16 8.65 -28.48
CA ALA A 58 -11.09 9.45 -27.27
C ALA A 58 -12.05 8.79 -26.26
N GLY A 59 -11.55 8.47 -25.06
CA GLY A 59 -12.33 7.79 -24.04
C GLY A 59 -13.55 8.61 -23.61
N ASN A 60 -14.41 7.97 -22.81
CA ASN A 60 -15.61 8.63 -22.30
C ASN A 60 -15.22 9.71 -21.28
N ASP A 61 -15.36 10.98 -21.67
CA ASP A 61 -15.09 12.16 -20.83
C ASP A 61 -16.17 12.39 -19.74
N GLU A 62 -17.28 11.63 -19.80
CA GLU A 62 -18.39 11.65 -18.85
C GLU A 62 -18.40 10.35 -18.04
N LEU A 63 -17.50 10.24 -17.07
CA LEU A 63 -17.44 9.07 -16.19
C LEU A 63 -18.44 9.17 -15.03
N LYS A 64 -19.21 8.11 -14.81
CA LYS A 64 -19.93 7.85 -13.56
C LYS A 64 -19.03 7.05 -12.63
N ILE A 65 -18.56 7.71 -11.60
CA ILE A 65 -17.61 7.14 -10.64
C ILE A 65 -18.36 6.79 -9.34
N ALA A 66 -18.12 5.61 -8.79
CA ALA A 66 -18.41 5.30 -7.40
C ALA A 66 -17.11 5.22 -6.61
N ILE A 67 -17.09 5.76 -5.40
CA ILE A 67 -16.05 5.47 -4.41
C ILE A 67 -16.67 4.64 -3.29
N VAL A 68 -16.13 3.46 -3.04
CA VAL A 68 -16.59 2.57 -1.98
C VAL A 68 -15.55 2.61 -0.85
N SER A 69 -15.97 3.16 0.27
CA SER A 69 -15.13 3.46 1.44
C SER A 69 -15.40 2.51 2.60
N SER A 70 -14.43 2.45 3.51
CA SER A 70 -14.55 1.73 4.78
C SER A 70 -15.50 2.45 5.77
N PRO A 71 -15.71 1.94 7.00
CA PRO A 71 -16.70 2.48 7.95
C PRO A 71 -16.48 3.94 8.38
N SER A 72 -15.33 4.54 8.09
CA SER A 72 -15.09 5.96 8.38
C SER A 72 -15.81 6.87 7.36
N GLY A 73 -15.95 6.45 6.10
CA GLY A 73 -16.51 7.27 5.03
C GLY A 73 -15.47 8.22 4.42
N VAL A 74 -15.87 9.01 3.41
CA VAL A 74 -14.97 9.89 2.64
C VAL A 74 -14.63 11.23 3.33
N ASP A 75 -15.06 11.40 4.58
CA ASP A 75 -14.84 12.58 5.43
C ASP A 75 -14.03 12.22 6.69
N ASP A 76 -13.12 11.25 6.56
CA ASP A 76 -12.30 10.72 7.65
C ASP A 76 -11.01 11.51 7.95
N GLY A 77 -10.79 12.63 7.25
CA GLY A 77 -9.61 13.50 7.42
C GLY A 77 -8.28 12.85 7.00
N SER A 78 -8.29 11.67 6.38
CA SER A 78 -7.07 10.93 6.05
C SER A 78 -7.26 10.04 4.82
N PHE A 79 -7.32 8.72 4.99
CA PHE A 79 -7.20 7.74 3.94
C PHE A 79 -8.34 7.80 2.92
N ASN A 80 -9.60 7.70 3.36
CA ASN A 80 -10.72 7.70 2.42
C ASN A 80 -10.93 9.09 1.81
N GLU A 81 -10.73 10.15 2.60
CA GLU A 81 -10.87 11.52 2.12
C GLU A 81 -9.81 11.89 1.07
N ASP A 82 -8.55 11.46 1.20
CA ASP A 82 -7.53 11.72 0.17
C ASP A 82 -7.85 11.03 -1.16
N ASN A 83 -8.30 9.78 -1.12
CA ASN A 83 -8.78 9.08 -2.32
C ASN A 83 -9.94 9.84 -2.98
N TYR A 84 -10.91 10.28 -2.19
CA TYR A 84 -12.04 11.07 -2.69
C TYR A 84 -11.59 12.41 -3.28
N ASN A 85 -10.63 13.09 -2.65
CA ASN A 85 -10.05 14.33 -3.15
C ASN A 85 -9.33 14.15 -4.49
N GLY A 86 -8.72 12.99 -4.73
CA GLY A 86 -8.20 12.62 -6.06
C GLY A 86 -9.29 12.61 -7.14
N ILE A 87 -10.44 12.01 -6.84
CA ILE A 87 -11.60 12.00 -7.74
C ILE A 87 -12.16 13.41 -7.95
N LEU A 88 -12.22 14.23 -6.90
CA LEU A 88 -12.67 15.62 -7.01
C LEU A 88 -11.72 16.49 -7.84
N SER A 89 -10.40 16.29 -7.70
CA SER A 89 -9.38 16.93 -8.56
C SER A 89 -9.60 16.57 -10.03
N PHE A 90 -9.80 15.29 -10.31
CA PHE A 90 -10.15 14.79 -11.64
C PHE A 90 -11.43 15.45 -12.19
N ILE A 91 -12.54 15.46 -11.43
CA ILE A 91 -13.80 16.11 -11.84
C ILE A 91 -13.63 17.61 -12.09
N GLY A 92 -12.74 18.27 -11.36
CA GLY A 92 -12.40 19.68 -11.60
C GLY A 92 -11.85 19.94 -13.01
N LYS A 93 -11.20 18.94 -13.62
CA LYS A 93 -10.71 18.95 -15.00
C LYS A 93 -11.73 18.38 -16.00
N HIS A 94 -12.55 17.43 -15.55
CA HIS A 94 -13.57 16.71 -16.33
C HIS A 94 -14.98 16.95 -15.76
N PRO A 95 -15.56 18.16 -15.93
CA PRO A 95 -16.77 18.57 -15.20
C PRO A 95 -18.06 17.85 -15.60
N SER A 96 -18.03 17.04 -16.67
CA SER A 96 -19.14 16.14 -17.04
C SER A 96 -19.16 14.87 -16.19
N SER A 97 -18.04 14.49 -15.59
CA SER A 97 -17.95 13.32 -14.72
C SER A 97 -18.61 13.57 -13.36
N THR A 98 -19.05 12.49 -12.71
CA THR A 98 -19.73 12.52 -11.41
C THR A 98 -19.15 11.49 -10.45
N VAL A 99 -19.26 11.73 -9.14
CA VAL A 99 -18.87 10.78 -8.11
C VAL A 99 -20.00 10.55 -7.12
N THR A 100 -20.24 9.28 -6.76
CA THR A 100 -21.13 8.88 -5.67
C THR A 100 -20.33 8.20 -4.56
N PRO A 101 -20.31 8.76 -3.33
CA PRO A 101 -19.72 8.06 -2.19
C PRO A 101 -20.65 6.97 -1.66
N VAL A 102 -20.12 5.76 -1.55
CA VAL A 102 -20.75 4.61 -0.91
C VAL A 102 -19.93 4.21 0.31
N LYS A 103 -20.60 4.06 1.44
CA LYS A 103 -19.99 3.74 2.72
C LYS A 103 -20.37 2.33 3.12
N GLU A 104 -19.41 1.44 3.17
CA GLU A 104 -19.59 0.12 3.77
C GLU A 104 -19.40 0.25 5.29
N PRO A 105 -20.43 -0.05 6.12
CA PRO A 105 -20.42 0.33 7.53
C PRO A 105 -19.74 -0.67 8.47
N THR A 106 -19.36 -1.87 8.02
CA THR A 106 -18.90 -2.96 8.90
C THR A 106 -17.39 -3.14 8.94
N GLY A 107 -16.69 -2.79 7.86
CA GLY A 107 -15.27 -3.09 7.64
C GLY A 107 -15.02 -4.55 7.27
N ASP A 108 -16.07 -5.36 7.11
CA ASP A 108 -15.97 -6.77 6.76
C ASP A 108 -15.64 -6.94 5.27
N THR A 109 -14.67 -7.81 4.99
CA THR A 109 -14.19 -8.05 3.62
C THR A 109 -15.27 -8.60 2.68
N ALA A 110 -16.17 -9.46 3.16
CA ALA A 110 -17.25 -9.99 2.33
C ALA A 110 -18.34 -8.95 2.09
N ALA A 111 -18.68 -8.16 3.12
CA ALA A 111 -19.59 -7.03 2.99
C ALA A 111 -19.06 -5.95 2.03
N ALA A 112 -17.76 -5.67 2.06
CA ALA A 112 -17.09 -4.74 1.15
C ALA A 112 -17.21 -5.16 -0.32
N VAL A 113 -16.90 -6.43 -0.64
CA VAL A 113 -17.07 -6.97 -2.00
C VAL A 113 -18.54 -6.97 -2.42
N GLN A 114 -19.46 -7.33 -1.52
CA GLN A 114 -20.89 -7.30 -1.81
C GLN A 114 -21.40 -5.89 -2.09
N ALA A 115 -20.94 -4.88 -1.33
CA ALA A 115 -21.33 -3.49 -1.53
C ALA A 115 -20.94 -2.98 -2.94
N VAL A 116 -19.78 -3.43 -3.46
CA VAL A 116 -19.39 -3.14 -4.84
C VAL A 116 -20.28 -3.89 -5.84
N ALA A 117 -20.51 -5.18 -5.61
CA ALA A 117 -21.35 -6.01 -6.49
C ALA A 117 -22.80 -5.49 -6.62
N ASP A 118 -23.33 -4.87 -5.57
CA ASP A 118 -24.70 -4.32 -5.56
C ASP A 118 -24.86 -3.09 -6.46
N ILE A 119 -23.78 -2.36 -6.74
CA ILE A 119 -23.83 -1.08 -7.48
C ILE A 119 -23.14 -1.14 -8.85
N VAL A 120 -22.32 -2.17 -9.11
CA VAL A 120 -21.35 -2.17 -10.21
C VAL A 120 -21.95 -1.87 -11.59
N ALA A 121 -23.18 -2.31 -11.84
CA ALA A 121 -23.85 -2.13 -13.12
C ALA A 121 -24.25 -0.67 -13.43
N ASP A 122 -24.20 0.24 -12.45
CA ASP A 122 -24.65 1.63 -12.59
C ASP A 122 -23.50 2.63 -12.88
N TYR A 123 -22.25 2.17 -12.87
CA TYR A 123 -21.05 3.01 -12.91
C TYR A 123 -20.07 2.58 -14.02
N ASP A 124 -19.30 3.55 -14.51
CA ASP A 124 -18.21 3.32 -15.47
C ASP A 124 -16.89 2.98 -14.74
N VAL A 125 -16.71 3.56 -13.55
CA VAL A 125 -15.52 3.36 -12.71
C VAL A 125 -15.89 3.16 -11.24
N ILE A 126 -15.22 2.22 -10.58
CA ILE A 126 -15.33 2.01 -9.14
C ILE A 126 -13.97 2.14 -8.48
N VAL A 127 -13.84 3.09 -7.55
CA VAL A 127 -12.67 3.25 -6.68
C VAL A 127 -12.93 2.52 -5.37
N CYS A 128 -12.17 1.45 -5.14
CA CYS A 128 -12.26 0.58 -3.96
C CYS A 128 -11.13 0.94 -2.98
N CYS A 129 -11.46 1.51 -1.82
CA CYS A 129 -10.46 2.08 -0.90
C CYS A 129 -10.10 1.13 0.24
N GLY A 130 -8.98 0.40 0.13
CA GLY A 130 -8.39 -0.35 1.24
C GLY A 130 -8.38 -1.86 1.06
N PHE A 131 -7.63 -2.52 1.95
CA PHE A 131 -7.41 -3.97 1.95
C PHE A 131 -8.70 -4.82 1.92
N GLN A 132 -9.78 -4.34 2.55
CA GLN A 132 -11.03 -5.10 2.59
C GLN A 132 -11.65 -5.38 1.20
N PHE A 133 -11.20 -4.69 0.15
CA PHE A 133 -11.64 -4.90 -1.22
C PHE A 133 -10.74 -5.84 -2.05
N ALA A 134 -9.72 -6.48 -1.46
CA ALA A 134 -8.83 -7.40 -2.18
C ALA A 134 -9.59 -8.54 -2.89
N GLY A 135 -10.73 -8.99 -2.36
CA GLY A 135 -11.56 -10.05 -2.98
C GLY A 135 -12.38 -9.63 -4.22
N ILE A 136 -12.13 -8.47 -4.83
CA ILE A 136 -12.97 -7.92 -5.91
C ILE A 136 -12.83 -8.64 -7.26
N THR A 137 -11.86 -9.54 -7.40
CA THR A 137 -11.52 -10.28 -8.62
C THR A 137 -12.73 -10.80 -9.41
N GLN A 138 -13.65 -11.52 -8.76
CA GLN A 138 -14.81 -12.10 -9.45
C GLN A 138 -15.79 -11.02 -9.93
N VAL A 139 -16.03 -9.98 -9.14
CA VAL A 139 -16.92 -8.87 -9.52
C VAL A 139 -16.36 -8.14 -10.74
N ALA A 140 -15.04 -7.94 -10.78
CA ALA A 140 -14.39 -7.30 -11.92
C ALA A 140 -14.47 -8.17 -13.19
N GLN A 141 -14.21 -9.47 -13.07
CA GLN A 141 -14.30 -10.42 -14.21
C GLN A 141 -15.73 -10.53 -14.77
N ASP A 142 -16.75 -10.45 -13.92
CA ASP A 142 -18.16 -10.50 -14.33
C ASP A 142 -18.63 -9.18 -14.99
N ASN A 143 -17.87 -8.09 -14.83
CA ASN A 143 -18.18 -6.75 -15.34
C ASN A 143 -17.00 -6.15 -16.13
N PRO A 144 -16.62 -6.75 -17.28
CA PRO A 144 -15.41 -6.38 -18.02
C PRO A 144 -15.44 -4.96 -18.60
N ASP A 145 -16.63 -4.35 -18.74
CA ASP A 145 -16.81 -2.99 -19.25
C ASP A 145 -16.64 -1.91 -18.16
N VAL A 146 -16.54 -2.32 -16.88
CA VAL A 146 -16.32 -1.42 -15.74
C VAL A 146 -14.85 -1.43 -15.37
N SER A 147 -14.25 -0.24 -15.21
CA SER A 147 -12.89 -0.10 -14.71
C SER A 147 -12.88 -0.03 -13.19
N PHE A 148 -11.92 -0.71 -12.57
CA PHE A 148 -11.73 -0.70 -11.12
C PHE A 148 -10.39 -0.06 -10.78
N ILE A 149 -10.39 0.82 -9.78
CA ILE A 149 -9.19 1.34 -9.15
C ILE A 149 -9.17 0.78 -7.73
N LEU A 150 -8.29 -0.18 -7.46
CA LEU A 150 -8.12 -0.78 -6.15
C LEU A 150 -6.96 -0.11 -5.42
N VAL A 151 -7.25 0.56 -4.31
CA VAL A 151 -6.25 1.29 -3.53
C VAL A 151 -5.87 0.48 -2.29
N ASP A 152 -4.58 0.41 -2.02
CA ASP A 152 -3.99 -0.24 -0.83
C ASP A 152 -4.17 -1.76 -0.76
N ALA A 153 -4.36 -2.40 -1.92
CA ALA A 153 -4.39 -3.84 -2.06
C ALA A 153 -4.12 -4.26 -3.50
N PHE A 154 -3.71 -5.52 -3.65
CA PHE A 154 -3.82 -6.23 -4.92
C PHE A 154 -5.06 -7.11 -4.88
N PRO A 155 -5.70 -7.36 -6.05
CA PRO A 155 -6.83 -8.25 -6.10
C PRO A 155 -6.35 -9.67 -5.84
N ALA A 156 -7.11 -10.43 -5.08
CA ALA A 156 -6.81 -11.80 -4.68
C ALA A 156 -7.80 -12.78 -5.32
N ASP A 157 -7.32 -13.97 -5.65
CA ASP A 157 -8.15 -15.08 -6.10
C ASP A 157 -8.95 -15.71 -4.94
N ALA A 158 -9.73 -16.76 -5.24
CA ALA A 158 -10.55 -17.45 -4.24
C ALA A 158 -9.71 -18.15 -3.15
N GLU A 159 -8.43 -18.38 -3.41
CA GLU A 159 -7.44 -18.96 -2.53
C GLU A 159 -6.67 -17.88 -1.73
N GLY A 160 -6.97 -16.60 -1.96
CA GLY A 160 -6.34 -15.46 -1.29
C GLY A 160 -4.94 -15.16 -1.82
N GLN A 161 -4.60 -15.58 -3.04
CA GLN A 161 -3.34 -15.23 -3.70
C GLN A 161 -3.53 -14.03 -4.59
N ASP A 162 -2.55 -13.11 -4.56
CA ASP A 162 -2.56 -11.95 -5.46
C ASP A 162 -2.62 -12.41 -6.93
N THR A 163 -3.50 -11.78 -7.69
CA THR A 163 -3.70 -11.99 -9.12
C THR A 163 -3.75 -10.65 -9.84
N GLU A 164 -3.65 -10.68 -11.16
CA GLU A 164 -3.93 -9.52 -12.01
C GLU A 164 -5.25 -9.74 -12.76
N VAL A 165 -5.99 -8.66 -12.99
CA VAL A 165 -7.24 -8.65 -13.76
C VAL A 165 -7.22 -7.45 -14.68
N GLU A 166 -7.55 -7.64 -15.97
CA GLU A 166 -7.36 -6.64 -17.02
C GLU A 166 -8.08 -5.30 -16.77
N ASN A 167 -9.23 -5.33 -16.10
CA ASN A 167 -10.01 -4.14 -15.76
C ASN A 167 -9.79 -3.63 -14.32
N ILE A 168 -8.76 -4.11 -13.61
CA ILE A 168 -8.38 -3.60 -12.29
C ILE A 168 -7.00 -2.94 -12.39
N TYR A 169 -6.94 -1.64 -12.15
CA TYR A 169 -5.69 -0.97 -11.79
C TYR A 169 -5.56 -0.99 -10.27
N ALA A 170 -4.63 -1.78 -9.75
CA ALA A 170 -4.42 -1.94 -8.33
C ALA A 170 -3.11 -1.28 -7.89
N MET A 171 -3.16 -0.45 -6.85
CA MET A 171 -2.00 0.25 -6.33
C MET A 171 -1.78 -0.07 -4.85
N GLN A 172 -0.59 -0.56 -4.54
CA GLN A 172 -0.04 -0.61 -3.19
C GLN A 172 1.02 0.47 -3.03
N PHE A 173 1.39 0.78 -1.79
CA PHE A 173 2.43 1.74 -1.49
C PHE A 173 3.53 1.07 -0.68
N LYS A 174 4.74 1.64 -0.70
CA LYS A 174 5.85 1.21 0.16
C LYS A 174 5.75 1.94 1.50
N GLU A 175 4.71 1.67 2.30
CA GLU A 175 4.42 2.44 3.52
C GLU A 175 5.58 2.43 4.53
N GLN A 176 6.42 1.39 4.49
CA GLN A 176 7.62 1.31 5.29
C GLN A 176 8.61 2.46 5.03
N GLU A 177 8.56 3.11 3.86
CA GLU A 177 9.38 4.29 3.57
C GLU A 177 8.91 5.49 4.40
N SER A 178 7.61 5.79 4.38
CA SER A 178 7.02 6.85 5.19
C SER A 178 7.12 6.56 6.69
N GLY A 179 6.92 5.30 7.09
CA GLY A 179 7.19 4.85 8.45
C GLY A 179 8.63 5.10 8.86
N PHE A 180 9.59 4.80 7.99
CA PHE A 180 11.02 5.03 8.25
C PHE A 180 11.33 6.51 8.49
N PHE A 181 10.81 7.41 7.66
CA PHE A 181 10.98 8.86 7.87
C PHE A 181 10.32 9.33 9.18
N ALA A 182 9.14 8.81 9.52
CA ALA A 182 8.48 9.09 10.80
C ALA A 182 9.30 8.61 12.00
N GLY A 183 9.86 7.40 11.93
CA GLY A 183 10.74 6.85 12.97
C GLY A 183 12.00 7.68 13.18
N MET A 184 12.64 8.11 12.08
CA MET A 184 13.79 9.02 12.15
C MET A 184 13.43 10.36 12.79
N ALA A 185 12.33 10.98 12.36
CA ALA A 185 11.86 12.25 12.90
C ALA A 185 11.58 12.14 14.41
N ALA A 186 10.89 11.07 14.83
CA ALA A 186 10.60 10.83 16.24
C ALA A 186 11.89 10.65 17.06
N ALA A 187 12.84 9.83 16.59
CA ALA A 187 14.08 9.56 17.31
C ALA A 187 15.03 10.77 17.40
N LEU A 188 15.02 11.63 16.38
CA LEU A 188 15.83 12.85 16.37
C LEU A 188 15.25 13.92 17.29
N GLU A 189 13.92 14.04 17.35
CA GLU A 189 13.21 15.12 18.05
C GLU A 189 12.79 14.79 19.49
N THR A 190 12.65 13.51 19.85
CA THR A 190 12.23 13.10 21.21
C THR A 190 13.12 13.71 22.29
N LYS A 191 12.48 14.10 23.41
CA LYS A 191 13.12 14.60 24.63
C LYS A 191 13.12 13.54 25.72
N SER A 192 12.17 12.60 25.67
CA SER A 192 12.04 11.48 26.60
C SER A 192 12.93 10.28 26.24
N ASN A 193 13.34 10.16 24.97
CA ASN A 193 13.88 8.94 24.35
C ASN A 193 12.89 7.77 24.32
N LYS A 194 11.59 8.04 24.44
CA LYS A 194 10.52 7.05 24.31
C LYS A 194 9.53 7.51 23.24
N VAL A 195 9.38 6.69 22.23
CA VAL A 195 8.51 6.96 21.08
C VAL A 195 7.60 5.75 20.85
N ALA A 196 6.51 5.92 20.12
CA ALA A 196 5.64 4.81 19.78
C ALA A 196 5.03 4.98 18.39
N VAL A 197 4.59 3.86 17.82
CA VAL A 197 3.69 3.84 16.67
C VAL A 197 2.34 3.28 17.12
N VAL A 198 1.25 3.91 16.67
CA VAL A 198 -0.13 3.53 16.91
C VAL A 198 -0.81 3.28 15.58
N ASN A 199 -1.35 2.08 15.41
CA ASN A 199 -1.96 1.60 14.18
C ASN A 199 -3.46 1.32 14.38
N GLY A 200 -4.20 1.28 13.27
CA GLY A 200 -5.60 0.83 13.27
C GLY A 200 -5.70 -0.70 13.37
N ILE A 201 -5.78 -1.35 12.22
CA ILE A 201 -5.82 -2.82 12.08
C ILE A 201 -4.47 -3.31 11.54
N ALA A 202 -4.05 -4.52 11.89
CA ALA A 202 -2.80 -5.14 11.39
C ALA A 202 -2.92 -5.65 9.94
N TYR A 203 -3.41 -4.79 9.05
CA TYR A 203 -3.32 -5.00 7.61
C TYR A 203 -1.89 -4.79 7.13
N PRO A 204 -1.52 -5.35 5.95
CA PRO A 204 -0.16 -5.26 5.43
C PRO A 204 0.41 -3.83 5.42
N SER A 205 -0.37 -2.84 5.00
CA SER A 205 0.05 -1.43 4.98
C SER A 205 0.38 -0.88 6.38
N ASN A 206 -0.42 -1.19 7.40
CA ASN A 206 -0.14 -0.78 8.78
C ASN A 206 1.06 -1.50 9.40
N VAL A 207 1.26 -2.77 9.08
CA VAL A 207 2.48 -3.50 9.48
C VAL A 207 3.71 -2.87 8.81
N ASN A 208 3.62 -2.50 7.53
CA ASN A 208 4.69 -1.81 6.81
C ASN A 208 5.03 -0.46 7.47
N TYR A 209 4.04 0.37 7.82
CA TYR A 209 4.25 1.62 8.56
C TYR A 209 5.01 1.40 9.88
N GLN A 210 4.59 0.41 10.66
CA GLN A 210 5.25 0.05 11.91
C GLN A 210 6.70 -0.39 11.69
N TYR A 211 6.92 -1.33 10.77
CA TYR A 211 8.26 -1.86 10.50
C TYR A 211 9.19 -0.77 9.97
N GLY A 212 8.69 0.12 9.12
CA GLY A 212 9.38 1.34 8.73
C GLY A 212 9.78 2.18 9.94
N PHE A 213 8.82 2.50 10.80
CA PHE A 213 9.06 3.31 12.02
C PHE A 213 10.15 2.70 12.90
N GLU A 214 10.09 1.39 13.15
CA GLU A 214 11.12 0.67 13.91
C GLU A 214 12.50 0.76 13.25
N CYS A 215 12.57 0.58 11.92
CA CYS A 215 13.81 0.74 11.16
C CYS A 215 14.34 2.18 11.25
N GLY A 216 13.48 3.19 11.23
CA GLY A 216 13.87 4.61 11.31
C GLY A 216 14.46 4.98 12.66
N VAL A 217 13.84 4.51 13.75
CA VAL A 217 14.36 4.70 15.11
C VAL A 217 15.70 3.96 15.27
N LYS A 218 15.77 2.71 14.79
CA LYS A 218 17.00 1.91 14.80
C LYS A 218 18.13 2.58 14.02
N TYR A 219 17.83 3.12 12.83
CA TYR A 219 18.79 3.84 12.01
C TYR A 219 19.41 5.01 12.78
N VAL A 220 18.59 5.88 13.38
CA VAL A 220 19.07 7.03 14.18
C VAL A 220 19.85 6.58 15.43
N ASN A 221 19.42 5.52 16.11
CA ASN A 221 20.18 4.97 17.22
C ASN A 221 21.59 4.52 16.80
N GLU A 222 21.71 3.87 15.64
CA GLU A 222 22.98 3.38 15.10
C GLU A 222 23.86 4.50 14.52
N THR A 223 23.30 5.44 13.75
CA THR A 223 24.05 6.49 13.05
C THR A 223 24.36 7.71 13.90
N ASP A 224 23.47 8.06 14.84
CA ASP A 224 23.59 9.27 15.67
C ASP A 224 23.94 8.95 17.14
N GLY A 225 24.11 7.67 17.48
CA GLY A 225 24.46 7.22 18.82
C GLY A 225 23.38 7.53 19.87
N LYS A 226 22.12 7.56 19.43
CA LYS A 226 20.95 7.74 20.29
C LYS A 226 20.58 6.42 20.97
N ALA A 227 19.73 6.50 21.99
CA ALA A 227 19.21 5.35 22.72
C ALA A 227 17.70 5.50 22.92
N VAL A 228 16.98 5.63 21.80
CA VAL A 228 15.52 5.77 21.76
C VAL A 228 14.87 4.39 21.86
N GLU A 229 13.92 4.29 22.78
CA GLU A 229 13.08 3.12 23.03
C GLU A 229 11.74 3.27 22.29
N ILE A 230 11.30 2.19 21.64
CA ILE A 230 9.95 2.09 21.08
C ILE A 230 9.07 1.42 22.14
N VAL A 231 8.02 2.10 22.56
CA VAL A 231 7.11 1.62 23.60
C VAL A 231 5.93 0.90 22.95
N GLU A 232 5.73 -0.35 23.37
CA GLU A 232 4.62 -1.19 22.97
C GLU A 232 3.79 -1.59 24.19
N LEU A 233 2.46 -1.57 24.04
CA LEU A 233 1.52 -2.03 25.05
C LEU A 233 1.12 -3.48 24.70
N PRO A 234 1.51 -4.49 25.50
CA PRO A 234 1.26 -5.89 25.15
C PRO A 234 -0.22 -6.26 24.94
N SER A 235 -1.15 -5.51 25.55
CA SER A 235 -2.60 -5.70 25.36
C SER A 235 -3.13 -5.20 24.02
N TYR A 236 -2.32 -4.45 23.28
CA TYR A 236 -2.62 -3.87 21.97
C TYR A 236 -1.66 -4.40 20.89
N ALA A 237 -0.96 -5.51 21.13
CA ALA A 237 -0.12 -6.13 20.10
C ALA A 237 -0.98 -6.63 18.93
N GLY A 238 -0.52 -6.36 17.71
CA GLY A 238 -1.18 -6.75 16.47
C GLY A 238 -0.99 -8.23 16.15
N THR A 239 -1.95 -8.78 15.43
CA THR A 239 -1.82 -10.07 14.75
C THR A 239 -2.12 -9.84 13.28
N ASP A 240 -1.14 -10.08 12.42
CA ASP A 240 -1.26 -9.79 11.00
C ASP A 240 -2.19 -10.78 10.26
N VAL A 241 -2.35 -10.57 8.96
CA VAL A 241 -3.18 -11.42 8.09
C VAL A 241 -2.68 -12.87 7.98
N THR A 242 -1.44 -13.18 8.42
CA THR A 242 -0.89 -14.54 8.46
C THR A 242 -1.05 -15.22 9.82
N GLY A 243 -1.58 -14.50 10.82
CA GLY A 243 -1.78 -15.01 12.18
C GLY A 243 -0.53 -14.88 13.06
N VAL A 244 0.47 -14.10 12.64
CA VAL A 244 1.70 -13.84 13.38
C VAL A 244 1.54 -12.60 14.27
N ASN A 245 2.04 -12.68 15.51
CA ASN A 245 2.10 -11.52 16.39
C ASN A 245 3.22 -10.58 15.89
N VAL A 246 2.84 -9.34 15.57
CA VAL A 246 3.74 -8.32 15.01
C VAL A 246 4.08 -7.21 16.00
N GLY A 247 3.69 -7.32 17.28
CA GLY A 247 3.94 -6.27 18.28
C GLY A 247 3.13 -5.01 18.03
N GLY A 248 3.72 -3.84 18.27
CA GLY A 248 3.13 -2.54 18.07
C GLY A 248 1.96 -2.18 18.99
N ASN A 249 1.21 -1.14 18.62
CA ASN A 249 0.02 -0.69 19.33
C ASN A 249 -1.16 -0.56 18.34
N TYR A 250 -1.95 -1.60 18.21
CA TYR A 250 -3.10 -1.66 17.30
C TYR A 250 -4.41 -1.41 18.05
N ILE A 251 -5.18 -0.43 17.58
CA ILE A 251 -6.51 -0.10 18.12
C ILE A 251 -7.51 -1.22 17.81
N GLY A 252 -7.31 -1.94 16.69
CA GLY A 252 -8.22 -2.97 16.19
C GLY A 252 -9.38 -2.43 15.36
N SER A 253 -9.35 -1.13 15.03
CA SER A 253 -10.36 -0.44 14.24
C SER A 253 -9.74 0.79 13.56
N PHE A 254 -10.37 1.25 12.48
CA PHE A 254 -10.12 2.56 11.86
C PHE A 254 -11.20 3.60 12.20
N ALA A 255 -12.22 3.24 12.97
CA ALA A 255 -13.36 4.09 13.32
C ALA A 255 -13.71 4.09 14.84
N ASP A 256 -12.72 3.89 15.71
CA ASP A 256 -12.86 3.92 17.18
C ASP A 256 -11.88 4.91 17.83
N ALA A 257 -12.17 6.20 17.67
CA ALA A 257 -11.42 7.28 18.32
C ALA A 257 -11.45 7.20 19.85
N ALA A 258 -12.47 6.58 20.45
CA ALA A 258 -12.54 6.42 21.90
C ALA A 258 -11.44 5.48 22.40
N THR A 259 -11.27 4.32 21.76
CA THR A 259 -10.16 3.40 22.06
C THR A 259 -8.82 4.01 21.67
N GLY A 260 -8.74 4.75 20.55
CA GLY A 260 -7.53 5.49 20.18
C GLY A 260 -7.06 6.44 21.29
N LYS A 261 -7.98 7.17 21.94
CA LYS A 261 -7.65 8.03 23.08
C LYS A 261 -7.16 7.24 24.30
N VAL A 262 -7.73 6.06 24.56
CA VAL A 262 -7.28 5.18 25.66
C VAL A 262 -5.84 4.72 25.41
N VAL A 263 -5.53 4.26 24.19
CA VAL A 263 -4.18 3.82 23.80
C VAL A 263 -3.18 4.98 23.90
N GLY A 264 -3.54 6.15 23.35
CA GLY A 264 -2.69 7.34 23.41
C GLY A 264 -2.35 7.76 24.84
N ASN A 265 -3.35 7.82 25.74
CA ASN A 265 -3.10 8.12 27.16
C ASN A 265 -2.20 7.08 27.83
N ALA A 266 -2.40 5.78 27.55
CA ALA A 266 -1.58 4.72 28.13
C ALA A 266 -0.10 4.82 27.68
N LEU A 267 0.16 5.20 26.43
CA LEU A 267 1.52 5.44 25.94
C LEU A 267 2.16 6.68 26.59
N ILE A 268 1.38 7.75 26.74
CA ILE A 268 1.82 8.97 27.44
C ILE A 268 2.16 8.65 28.91
N ASP A 269 1.36 7.82 29.58
CA ASP A 269 1.62 7.36 30.96
C ASP A 269 2.92 6.53 31.08
N GLU A 270 3.31 5.80 30.02
CA GLU A 270 4.60 5.10 29.91
C GLU A 270 5.78 6.04 29.57
N GLY A 271 5.50 7.33 29.36
CA GLY A 271 6.47 8.39 29.14
C GLY A 271 6.79 8.67 27.67
N VAL A 272 5.96 8.21 26.74
CA VAL A 272 6.09 8.52 25.31
C VAL A 272 5.80 9.99 25.06
N ASP A 273 6.69 10.68 24.33
CA ASP A 273 6.49 12.08 23.95
C ASP A 273 6.27 12.30 22.45
N ILE A 274 6.52 11.29 21.60
CA ILE A 274 6.21 11.35 20.17
C ILE A 274 5.55 10.03 19.72
N MET A 275 4.37 10.15 19.12
CA MET A 275 3.61 9.01 18.58
C MET A 275 3.40 9.14 17.07
N PHE A 276 3.82 8.17 16.27
CA PHE A 276 3.40 8.06 14.87
C PHE A 276 2.03 7.36 14.79
N VAL A 277 1.05 7.93 14.09
CA VAL A 277 -0.35 7.49 14.16
C VAL A 277 -0.88 7.10 12.78
N ALA A 278 -0.80 5.82 12.45
CA ALA A 278 -1.31 5.23 11.20
C ALA A 278 -2.63 4.46 11.46
N ALA A 279 -3.67 5.19 11.87
CA ALA A 279 -4.90 4.59 12.41
C ALA A 279 -6.22 5.18 11.87
N GLY A 280 -6.19 5.88 10.74
CA GLY A 280 -7.38 6.54 10.16
C GLY A 280 -8.10 7.42 11.20
N ASP A 281 -9.43 7.42 11.18
CA ASP A 281 -10.25 8.19 12.13
C ASP A 281 -10.02 7.80 13.60
N SER A 282 -9.61 6.56 13.89
CA SER A 282 -9.25 6.18 15.28
C SER A 282 -8.05 6.97 15.81
N GLY A 283 -7.17 7.41 14.90
CA GLY A 283 -6.03 8.26 15.20
C GLY A 283 -6.42 9.61 15.81
N ASN A 284 -7.60 10.13 15.49
CA ASN A 284 -8.13 11.38 16.08
C ASN A 284 -8.26 11.30 17.61
N GLY A 285 -8.45 10.08 18.15
CA GLY A 285 -8.40 9.80 19.58
C GLY A 285 -7.01 10.02 20.18
N VAL A 286 -5.96 9.55 19.51
CA VAL A 286 -4.56 9.75 19.91
C VAL A 286 -4.19 11.23 19.84
N PHE A 287 -4.65 11.94 18.81
CA PHE A 287 -4.44 13.38 18.67
C PHE A 287 -5.09 14.12 19.83
N THR A 288 -6.30 13.71 20.23
CA THR A 288 -6.98 14.27 21.41
C THR A 288 -6.18 14.04 22.69
N ALA A 289 -5.62 12.85 22.90
CA ALA A 289 -4.75 12.57 24.05
C ALA A 289 -3.51 13.47 24.07
N ALA A 290 -2.84 13.63 22.92
CA ALA A 290 -1.69 14.53 22.79
C ALA A 290 -2.06 16.00 23.06
N LYS A 291 -3.21 16.48 22.58
CA LYS A 291 -3.69 17.85 22.82
C LYS A 291 -4.01 18.15 24.28
N GLU A 292 -4.39 17.13 25.04
CA GLU A 292 -4.68 17.24 26.47
C GLU A 292 -3.43 17.10 27.35
N ALA A 293 -2.30 16.64 26.78
CA ALA A 293 -1.02 16.47 27.45
C ALA A 293 -0.04 17.62 27.12
N GLU A 294 0.92 17.85 28.01
CA GLU A 294 2.00 18.82 27.76
C GLU A 294 3.22 18.13 27.15
N GLY A 295 3.81 18.72 26.11
CA GLY A 295 5.07 18.24 25.53
C GLY A 295 4.97 16.95 24.71
N VAL A 296 3.75 16.52 24.37
CA VAL A 296 3.50 15.35 23.53
C VAL A 296 3.18 15.80 22.11
N TYR A 297 3.81 15.16 21.13
CA TYR A 297 3.57 15.38 19.72
C TYR A 297 3.11 14.11 19.02
N VAL A 298 2.44 14.30 17.89
CA VAL A 298 2.03 13.25 16.97
C VAL A 298 2.68 13.45 15.61
N ILE A 299 3.02 12.35 14.96
CA ILE A 299 3.34 12.32 13.53
C ILE A 299 2.09 11.77 12.82
N GLY A 300 1.51 12.57 11.93
CA GLY A 300 0.35 12.18 11.12
C GLY A 300 0.68 11.11 10.09
N CYS A 301 -0.34 10.55 9.46
CA CYS A 301 -0.24 9.53 8.42
C CYS A 301 -1.11 9.89 7.21
N ASP A 302 -0.75 9.32 6.07
CA ASP A 302 -1.38 9.46 4.75
C ASP A 302 -1.25 10.86 4.14
N VAL A 303 -1.73 11.88 4.84
CA VAL A 303 -1.79 13.27 4.37
C VAL A 303 -1.04 14.22 5.30
N ASP A 304 -0.94 15.48 4.90
CA ASP A 304 -0.49 16.54 5.81
C ASP A 304 -1.60 16.89 6.81
N GLN A 305 -1.52 16.29 7.99
CA GLN A 305 -2.49 16.45 9.08
C GLN A 305 -2.19 17.65 9.99
N TYR A 306 -1.35 18.61 9.58
CA TYR A 306 -1.00 19.75 10.44
C TYR A 306 -2.23 20.50 10.96
N ASP A 307 -3.26 20.69 10.13
CA ASP A 307 -4.46 21.42 10.55
C ASP A 307 -5.30 20.63 11.58
N ASP A 308 -5.31 19.31 11.50
CA ASP A 308 -5.96 18.43 12.48
C ASP A 308 -5.29 18.51 13.86
N GLY A 309 -4.00 18.86 13.89
CA GLY A 309 -3.21 19.05 15.10
C GLY A 309 -3.42 20.36 15.85
N ALA A 310 -4.21 21.30 15.31
CA ALA A 310 -4.41 22.62 15.92
C ALA A 310 -4.93 22.51 17.36
N ASN A 311 -4.30 23.27 18.27
CA ASN A 311 -4.60 23.31 19.71
C ASN A 311 -4.45 24.73 20.27
N GLY A 312 -5.38 25.62 19.88
CA GLY A 312 -5.25 27.05 20.15
C GLY A 312 -4.14 27.68 19.30
N ASP A 313 -3.20 28.37 19.93
CA ASP A 313 -2.02 28.94 19.26
C ASP A 313 -0.89 27.92 19.06
N ALA A 314 -1.05 26.70 19.58
CA ALA A 314 -0.10 25.60 19.46
C ALA A 314 -0.58 24.53 18.47
N ASN A 315 0.31 23.61 18.10
CA ASN A 315 0.00 22.47 17.26
C ASN A 315 0.69 21.22 17.80
N VAL A 316 0.00 20.08 17.84
CA VAL A 316 0.59 18.81 18.30
C VAL A 316 1.25 18.00 17.18
N ILE A 317 1.10 18.40 15.91
CA ILE A 317 1.68 17.69 14.76
C ILE A 317 3.14 18.08 14.59
N LEU A 318 4.03 17.10 14.78
CA LEU A 318 5.46 17.26 14.54
C LEU A 318 5.78 17.30 13.04
N THR A 319 5.20 16.37 12.29
CA THR A 319 5.24 16.21 10.82
C THR A 319 4.17 15.17 10.46
N SER A 320 4.07 14.76 9.20
CA SER A 320 3.25 13.63 8.77
C SER A 320 4.03 12.75 7.79
N GLY A 321 3.89 11.43 7.91
CA GLY A 321 4.33 10.47 6.90
C GLY A 321 3.29 10.40 5.78
N LEU A 322 3.72 10.58 4.53
CA LEU A 322 2.83 10.76 3.39
C LEU A 322 2.56 9.46 2.63
N LYS A 323 1.34 9.31 2.14
CA LYS A 323 0.90 8.30 1.17
C LYS A 323 0.07 9.02 0.12
N VAL A 324 0.67 9.31 -1.02
CA VAL A 324 0.11 10.25 -1.99
C VAL A 324 -0.97 9.57 -2.84
N MET A 325 -2.15 9.32 -2.27
CA MET A 325 -3.23 8.57 -2.92
C MET A 325 -4.00 9.43 -3.90
N SER A 326 -4.40 10.64 -3.50
CA SER A 326 -5.16 11.58 -4.33
C SER A 326 -4.58 11.75 -5.74
N THR A 327 -3.26 12.00 -5.82
CA THR A 327 -2.58 12.17 -7.11
C THR A 327 -2.55 10.88 -7.93
N ASN A 328 -2.44 9.72 -7.30
CA ASN A 328 -2.40 8.44 -8.03
C ASN A 328 -3.80 7.97 -8.46
N VAL A 329 -4.85 8.23 -7.68
CA VAL A 329 -6.25 8.06 -8.10
C VAL A 329 -6.58 8.96 -9.27
N ASP A 330 -6.20 10.24 -9.19
CA ASP A 330 -6.40 11.20 -10.28
C ASP A 330 -5.71 10.72 -11.58
N LYS A 331 -4.42 10.35 -11.50
CA LYS A 331 -3.68 9.78 -12.64
C LYS A 331 -4.36 8.53 -13.23
N ALA A 332 -4.86 7.63 -12.39
CA ALA A 332 -5.54 6.42 -12.87
C ALA A 332 -6.83 6.78 -13.64
N LEU A 333 -7.62 7.73 -13.14
CA LEU A 333 -8.83 8.21 -13.83
C LEU A 333 -8.52 8.90 -15.17
N GLU A 334 -7.43 9.68 -15.24
CA GLU A 334 -6.97 10.29 -16.49
C GLU A 334 -6.67 9.23 -17.57
N THR A 335 -6.07 8.09 -17.19
CA THR A 335 -5.83 6.99 -18.15
C THR A 335 -7.12 6.37 -18.71
N ILE A 336 -8.24 6.48 -17.99
CA ILE A 336 -9.53 5.96 -18.46
C ILE A 336 -10.10 6.89 -19.53
N VAL A 337 -10.07 8.20 -19.30
CA VAL A 337 -10.57 9.20 -20.27
C VAL A 337 -9.68 9.29 -21.50
N ASP A 338 -8.37 9.15 -21.37
CA ASP A 338 -7.46 9.19 -22.53
C ASP A 338 -7.45 7.88 -23.35
N GLY A 339 -8.13 6.83 -22.87
CA GLY A 339 -8.23 5.51 -23.50
C GLY A 339 -6.96 4.66 -23.38
N SER A 340 -6.03 5.02 -22.50
CA SER A 340 -4.77 4.29 -22.26
C SER A 340 -4.80 3.40 -21.01
N PHE A 341 -5.92 3.34 -20.31
CA PHE A 341 -6.09 2.51 -19.12
C PHE A 341 -5.67 1.07 -19.38
N ALA A 342 -4.81 0.58 -18.50
CA ALA A 342 -4.38 -0.79 -18.46
C ALA A 342 -4.45 -1.27 -17.01
N GLY A 343 -5.17 -2.37 -16.78
CA GLY A 343 -5.11 -3.05 -15.49
C GLY A 343 -3.71 -3.58 -15.20
N GLY A 344 -3.49 -3.88 -13.92
CA GLY A 344 -2.21 -4.36 -13.42
C GLY A 344 -1.99 -3.97 -11.97
N ASN A 345 -1.05 -4.65 -11.34
CA ASN A 345 -0.66 -4.42 -9.94
C ASN A 345 0.60 -3.57 -9.90
N VAL A 346 0.54 -2.41 -9.24
CA VAL A 346 1.68 -1.50 -9.08
C VAL A 346 2.00 -1.26 -7.61
N THR A 347 3.29 -1.22 -7.28
CA THR A 347 3.77 -0.79 -5.96
C THR A 347 4.48 0.54 -6.08
N LEU A 348 3.95 1.55 -5.41
CA LEU A 348 4.37 2.95 -5.49
C LEU A 348 5.22 3.33 -4.28
N GLY A 349 6.23 4.17 -4.47
CA GLY A 349 7.18 4.55 -3.41
C GLY A 349 7.78 5.94 -3.59
N ALA A 350 8.87 6.22 -2.91
CA ALA A 350 9.60 7.49 -3.00
C ALA A 350 10.21 7.69 -4.40
N ASP A 351 10.52 6.59 -5.09
CA ASP A 351 10.93 6.55 -6.50
C ASP A 351 9.84 7.02 -7.46
N THR A 352 8.57 6.95 -7.05
CA THR A 352 7.40 7.47 -7.79
C THR A 352 6.76 8.69 -7.09
N ASP A 353 7.49 9.33 -6.16
CA ASP A 353 7.01 10.46 -5.35
C ASP A 353 5.66 10.18 -4.66
N SER A 354 5.44 8.93 -4.25
CA SER A 354 4.16 8.43 -3.71
C SER A 354 4.20 8.15 -2.20
N THR A 355 5.39 8.19 -1.61
CA THR A 355 5.65 8.09 -0.16
C THR A 355 6.63 9.20 0.23
N GLY A 356 6.69 9.54 1.51
CA GLY A 356 7.53 10.65 1.96
C GLY A 356 7.13 11.19 3.32
N TYR A 357 7.46 12.44 3.57
CA TYR A 357 7.12 13.13 4.81
C TYR A 357 6.93 14.64 4.59
N VAL A 358 6.24 15.31 5.50
CA VAL A 358 6.01 16.76 5.43
C VAL A 358 7.20 17.52 6.01
N SER A 359 7.91 18.27 5.17
CA SER A 359 9.03 19.15 5.57
C SER A 359 8.81 20.63 5.25
N ALA A 360 7.65 20.99 4.70
CA ALA A 360 7.35 22.37 4.31
C ALA A 360 7.31 23.32 5.53
N ASP A 361 7.87 24.52 5.35
CA ASP A 361 7.89 25.56 6.39
C ASP A 361 6.46 25.93 6.81
N GLY A 362 6.23 26.01 8.13
CA GLY A 362 4.91 26.24 8.71
C GLY A 362 3.93 25.06 8.65
N ARG A 363 4.33 23.90 8.13
CA ARG A 363 3.53 22.65 8.11
C ARG A 363 4.14 21.52 8.93
N CYS A 364 5.34 21.72 9.48
CA CYS A 364 5.98 20.81 10.40
C CYS A 364 6.72 21.59 11.49
N GLN A 365 7.13 20.88 12.55
CA GLN A 365 7.86 21.42 13.69
C GLN A 365 9.26 20.77 13.84
N LEU A 366 9.76 20.16 12.76
CA LEU A 366 11.08 19.53 12.72
C LEU A 366 12.19 20.58 12.78
N SER A 367 13.29 20.28 13.48
CA SER A 367 14.50 21.10 13.42
C SER A 367 15.17 21.00 12.04
N ALA A 368 15.96 22.02 11.68
CA ALA A 368 16.70 22.02 10.42
C ALA A 368 17.71 20.86 10.31
N ASP A 369 18.29 20.41 11.44
CA ASP A 369 19.17 19.23 11.48
C ASP A 369 18.37 17.95 11.17
N THR A 370 17.19 17.81 11.76
CA THR A 370 16.29 16.69 11.48
C THR A 370 15.88 16.65 10.02
N ILE A 371 15.42 17.77 9.44
CA ILE A 371 15.06 17.85 8.01
C ILE A 371 16.25 17.43 7.15
N THR A 372 17.44 17.97 7.42
CA THR A 372 18.66 17.62 6.65
C THR A 372 18.96 16.12 6.68
N LYS A 373 18.81 15.48 7.84
CA LYS A 373 19.07 14.04 8.00
C LYS A 373 18.00 13.17 7.34
N VAL A 374 16.73 13.53 7.49
CA VAL A 374 15.61 12.80 6.87
C VAL A 374 15.65 12.97 5.35
N ASP A 375 15.97 14.15 4.82
CA ASP A 375 16.16 14.37 3.38
C ASP A 375 17.31 13.52 2.81
N ALA A 376 18.44 13.46 3.52
CA ALA A 376 19.55 12.61 3.10
C ALA A 376 19.17 11.11 3.08
N ALA A 377 18.32 10.69 4.00
CA ALA A 377 17.79 9.33 4.04
C ALA A 377 16.72 9.09 2.96
N TYR A 378 15.87 10.09 2.67
CA TYR A 378 14.89 10.05 1.59
C TYR A 378 15.55 9.76 0.25
N GLU A 379 16.65 10.45 -0.08
CA GLU A 379 17.39 10.21 -1.32
C GLU A 379 17.94 8.78 -1.41
N LYS A 380 18.40 8.20 -0.29
CA LYS A 380 18.88 6.81 -0.24
C LYS A 380 17.75 5.80 -0.38
N VAL A 381 16.60 6.05 0.25
CA VAL A 381 15.40 5.22 0.10
C VAL A 381 14.91 5.27 -1.34
N LYS A 382 14.82 6.47 -1.92
CA LYS A 382 14.47 6.69 -3.33
C LYS A 382 15.42 5.98 -4.31
N ALA A 383 16.70 5.91 -3.97
CA ALA A 383 17.70 5.17 -4.75
C ALA A 383 17.71 3.65 -4.50
N GLY A 384 16.95 3.15 -3.52
CA GLY A 384 16.96 1.76 -3.09
C GLY A 384 18.21 1.33 -2.31
N GLU A 385 19.02 2.28 -1.84
CA GLU A 385 20.19 2.02 -0.99
C GLU A 385 19.78 1.69 0.44
N ILE A 386 18.67 2.26 0.92
CA ILE A 386 18.01 1.89 2.17
C ILE A 386 16.67 1.26 1.82
N VAL A 387 16.45 0.03 2.29
CA VAL A 387 15.17 -0.68 2.13
C VAL A 387 14.67 -1.06 3.53
N PRO A 388 13.71 -0.30 4.09
CA PRO A 388 13.13 -0.64 5.38
C PRO A 388 12.39 -1.97 5.36
N ALA A 389 12.23 -2.59 6.53
CA ALA A 389 11.46 -3.81 6.70
C ALA A 389 9.98 -3.62 6.31
N ALA A 390 9.36 -4.64 5.73
CA ALA A 390 7.94 -4.65 5.36
C ALA A 390 7.39 -6.08 5.53
N ASN A 391 6.08 -6.22 5.70
CA ASN A 391 5.44 -7.49 6.05
C ASN A 391 5.84 -8.64 5.08
N PHE A 392 6.00 -8.32 3.79
CA PHE A 392 6.25 -9.32 2.75
C PHE A 392 7.51 -9.06 1.89
N ASN A 393 8.45 -8.23 2.35
CA ASN A 393 9.72 -8.04 1.64
C ASN A 393 10.86 -8.95 2.13
N GLY A 394 10.60 -9.80 3.13
CA GLY A 394 11.56 -10.76 3.69
C GLY A 394 12.61 -10.14 4.62
N ILE A 395 12.41 -8.90 5.07
CA ILE A 395 13.27 -8.20 6.03
C ILE A 395 12.40 -7.88 7.25
N THR A 396 12.84 -8.30 8.43
CA THR A 396 12.23 -7.87 9.70
C THR A 396 12.95 -6.64 10.25
N PRO A 397 12.35 -5.87 11.17
CA PRO A 397 13.04 -4.76 11.83
C PRO A 397 14.33 -5.17 12.56
N ASP A 398 14.41 -6.41 13.05
CA ASP A 398 15.62 -6.97 13.65
C ASP A 398 16.73 -7.23 12.62
N ASP A 399 16.36 -7.59 11.39
CA ASP A 399 17.28 -7.88 10.29
C ASP A 399 17.81 -6.59 9.61
N PHE A 400 17.10 -5.47 9.76
CA PHE A 400 17.48 -4.18 9.19
C PHE A 400 18.84 -3.71 9.72
N LYS A 401 19.64 -3.08 8.86
CA LYS A 401 20.95 -2.51 9.19
C LYS A 401 21.03 -1.10 8.67
N ALA A 402 21.57 -0.20 9.49
CA ALA A 402 21.81 1.18 9.05
C ALA A 402 22.96 1.33 8.03
N GLU A 403 23.82 0.31 7.90
CA GLU A 403 24.98 0.25 6.99
C GLU A 403 24.96 -0.96 6.05
#